data_AF-A0A1B7VFF9-F1
#
_entry.id   AF-A0A1B7VFF9-F1
#
_cell.length_a   1.000
_cell.length_b   1.000
_cell.length_c   1.000
_cell.angle_alpha   90.00
_cell.angle_beta   90.00
_cell.angle_gamma   90.00
#
_symmetry.space_group_name_H-M   'P 1'
#
loop_
_entity.id
_entity.type
_entity.pdbx_description
1 polymer ?
#
loop_
_entity_poly.entity_id
_entity_poly.type
_entity_poly.pdbx_seq_one_letter_code
_entity_poly.pdbx_strand_id
1 'polypeptide(L)'
;SSEGQWALNSPEALTQETKFGIDANGDGYIPVELAGNTKLIKDVANKYFTQIGTNTPTAIKNGGQQIYQDIYSGWQTLAAETVNGDNQVLWKNVAGNYLHIWHLDNNWNWVSSEGQWAFNSPEALTQETKFGIDANGDGYIPVELAGNTKLIKDVANKYFTQIGTNTPTAIKNGGQQIYQDIYGSAWQTIAAETVNGDNQVLWKNVAGNYLHIWHLDNNWNWVSSEGQWA
;
A
#
# COMPACT_ATOMS: atom_id res chain seq x y z
N SER A 1 -4.57 -26.71 -9.19
CA SER A 1 -3.70 -26.14 -10.23
C SER A 1 -2.37 -25.79 -9.58
N SER A 2 -1.24 -26.01 -10.25
CA SER A 2 0.01 -25.38 -9.84
C SER A 2 -0.02 -23.94 -10.33
N GLU A 3 0.14 -22.98 -9.43
CA GLU A 3 0.56 -21.64 -9.84
C GLU A 3 1.93 -21.81 -10.52
N GLY A 4 2.14 -21.17 -11.69
CA GLY A 4 3.22 -21.51 -12.62
C GLY A 4 4.65 -21.39 -12.08
N GLN A 5 5.64 -21.63 -12.94
CA GLN A 5 7.05 -21.36 -12.60
C GLN A 5 7.31 -19.85 -12.62
N TRP A 6 7.77 -19.30 -11.50
CA TRP A 6 8.15 -17.88 -11.38
C TRP A 6 9.68 -17.73 -11.43
N ALA A 7 10.15 -16.61 -11.98
CA ALA A 7 11.56 -16.24 -11.83
C ALA A 7 11.83 -15.85 -10.38
N LEU A 8 12.98 -16.23 -9.82
CA LEU A 8 13.30 -16.04 -8.39
C LEU A 8 13.22 -14.58 -7.93
N ASN A 9 13.42 -13.60 -8.83
CA ASN A 9 13.34 -12.16 -8.52
C ASN A 9 12.02 -11.51 -8.97
N SER A 10 11.02 -12.30 -9.38
CA SER A 10 9.72 -11.75 -9.77
C SER A 10 8.92 -11.27 -8.55
N PRO A 11 8.01 -10.30 -8.70
CA PRO A 11 7.14 -9.87 -7.60
C PRO A 11 6.39 -11.04 -6.93
N GLU A 12 5.97 -12.04 -7.71
CA GLU A 12 5.28 -13.23 -7.20
C GLU A 12 6.19 -14.08 -6.31
N ALA A 13 7.45 -14.31 -6.71
CA ALA A 13 8.42 -15.05 -5.91
C ALA A 13 8.79 -14.31 -4.62
N LEU A 14 9.07 -13.01 -4.70
CA LEU A 14 9.38 -12.18 -3.52
C LEU A 14 8.19 -12.11 -2.54
N THR A 15 6.96 -12.12 -3.05
CA THR A 15 5.76 -12.20 -2.19
C THR A 15 5.72 -13.51 -1.39
N GLN A 16 6.19 -14.62 -1.96
CA GLN A 16 6.30 -15.88 -1.21
C GLN A 16 7.43 -15.82 -0.19
N GLU A 17 8.57 -15.19 -0.51
CA GLU A 17 9.65 -14.97 0.46
C GLU A 17 9.15 -14.22 1.71
N THR A 18 8.35 -13.17 1.53
CA THR A 18 7.69 -12.46 2.66
C THR A 18 6.78 -13.39 3.46
N LYS A 19 5.94 -14.18 2.79
CA LYS A 19 4.97 -15.08 3.47
C LYS A 19 5.64 -16.20 4.26
N PHE A 20 6.68 -16.80 3.69
CA PHE A 20 7.40 -17.91 4.31
C PHE A 20 8.55 -17.44 5.22
N GLY A 21 8.95 -16.18 5.13
CA GLY A 21 10.06 -15.62 5.89
C GLY A 21 11.40 -16.27 5.52
N ILE A 22 11.63 -16.49 4.22
CA ILE A 22 12.83 -17.16 3.69
C ILE A 22 13.48 -16.33 2.59
N ASP A 23 14.79 -16.49 2.43
CA ASP A 23 15.57 -16.02 1.28
C ASP A 23 15.64 -17.17 0.27
N ALA A 24 14.80 -17.14 -0.76
CA ALA A 24 14.70 -18.23 -1.74
C ALA A 24 15.57 -17.97 -2.98
N ASN A 25 15.81 -16.70 -3.31
CA ASN A 25 16.67 -16.29 -4.42
C ASN A 25 18.18 -16.31 -4.06
N GLY A 26 18.52 -16.40 -2.77
CA GLY A 26 19.89 -16.48 -2.26
C GLY A 26 20.63 -15.14 -2.26
N ASP A 27 19.91 -14.02 -2.23
CA ASP A 27 20.51 -12.67 -2.25
C ASP A 27 20.93 -12.16 -0.87
N GLY A 28 20.64 -12.92 0.19
CA GLY A 28 20.97 -12.63 1.57
C GLY A 28 19.89 -11.83 2.32
N TYR A 29 18.77 -11.49 1.67
CA TYR A 29 17.71 -10.68 2.23
C TYR A 29 16.35 -11.39 2.17
N ILE A 30 15.50 -11.03 3.12
CA ILE A 30 14.11 -11.48 3.22
C ILE A 30 13.24 -10.22 3.14
N PRO A 31 12.34 -10.10 2.16
CA PRO A 31 11.47 -8.95 2.09
C PRO A 31 10.45 -8.95 3.23
N VAL A 32 10.33 -7.81 3.90
CA VAL A 32 9.31 -7.56 4.93
C VAL A 32 8.08 -6.96 4.27
N GLU A 33 8.30 -6.07 3.30
CA GLU A 33 7.28 -5.26 2.65
C GLU A 33 7.78 -4.87 1.24
N LEU A 34 6.89 -4.87 0.25
CA LEU A 34 7.21 -4.86 -1.18
C LEU A 34 6.41 -3.85 -2.03
N ALA A 35 5.49 -3.12 -1.42
CA ALA A 35 4.73 -2.05 -2.06
C ALA A 35 5.65 -0.91 -2.49
N GLY A 36 5.15 -0.12 -3.44
CA GLY A 36 5.87 1.02 -3.99
C GLY A 36 7.23 0.66 -4.59
N ASN A 37 8.15 1.63 -4.54
CA ASN A 37 9.48 1.50 -5.13
C ASN A 37 10.56 1.28 -4.07
N THR A 38 10.26 1.55 -2.79
CA THR A 38 11.18 1.34 -1.69
C THR A 38 10.68 0.16 -0.88
N LYS A 39 11.51 -0.88 -0.78
CA LYS A 39 11.17 -2.09 -0.04
C LYS A 39 11.81 -2.04 1.33
N LEU A 40 11.11 -2.50 2.35
CA LEU A 40 11.72 -2.88 3.62
C LEU A 40 12.15 -4.35 3.52
N ILE A 41 13.44 -4.61 3.74
CA ILE A 41 14.00 -5.95 3.75
C ILE A 41 14.85 -6.17 5.00
N LYS A 42 15.12 -7.42 5.35
CA LYS A 42 16.02 -7.76 6.46
C LYS A 42 17.00 -8.85 6.07
N ASP A 43 18.18 -8.84 6.67
CA ASP A 43 19.14 -9.94 6.52
C ASP A 43 18.83 -11.12 7.46
N VAL A 44 19.64 -12.18 7.37
CA VAL A 44 19.56 -13.36 8.24
C VAL A 44 19.82 -13.07 9.72
N ALA A 45 20.44 -11.92 10.04
CA ALA A 45 20.61 -11.43 11.40
C ALA A 45 19.46 -10.50 11.84
N ASN A 46 18.39 -10.44 11.05
CA ASN A 46 17.21 -9.59 11.21
C ASN A 46 17.50 -8.08 11.21
N LYS A 47 18.63 -7.63 10.65
CA LYS A 47 18.92 -6.21 10.51
C LYS A 47 18.14 -5.63 9.34
N TYR A 48 17.54 -4.46 9.53
CA TYR A 48 16.72 -3.85 8.50
C TYR A 48 17.53 -3.00 7.52
N PHE A 49 17.10 -3.08 6.26
CA PHE A 49 17.60 -2.30 5.15
C PHE A 49 16.42 -1.79 4.33
N THR A 50 16.64 -0.69 3.63
CA THR A 50 15.78 -0.28 2.52
C THR A 50 16.42 -0.64 1.20
N GLN A 51 15.58 -0.99 0.23
CA GLN A 51 16.02 -1.20 -1.15
C GLN A 51 15.15 -0.37 -2.10
N ILE A 52 15.76 0.61 -2.75
CA ILE A 52 15.09 1.45 -3.75
C ILE A 52 15.25 0.77 -5.12
N GLY A 53 14.14 0.33 -5.71
CA GLY A 53 14.13 -0.44 -6.95
C GLY A 53 14.94 -1.73 -6.83
N THR A 54 16.02 -1.82 -7.61
CA THR A 54 16.98 -2.95 -7.59
C THR A 54 18.38 -2.53 -7.13
N ASN A 55 18.50 -1.36 -6.49
CA ASN A 55 19.79 -0.86 -6.02
C ASN A 55 20.31 -1.69 -4.84
N THR A 56 21.57 -1.47 -4.47
CA THR A 56 22.15 -2.06 -3.26
C THR A 56 21.36 -1.64 -2.02
N PRO A 57 20.98 -2.57 -1.14
CA PRO A 57 20.29 -2.24 0.10
C PRO A 57 21.07 -1.28 1.01
N THR A 58 20.37 -0.33 1.62
CA THR A 58 20.93 0.68 2.52
C THR A 58 20.45 0.41 3.95
N ALA A 59 21.36 0.34 4.90
CA ALA A 59 21.04 0.08 6.31
C ALA A 59 20.23 1.23 6.92
N ILE A 60 19.11 0.92 7.58
CA ILE A 60 18.36 1.91 8.36
C ILE A 60 19.05 2.08 9.72
N LYS A 61 19.32 3.32 10.12
CA LYS A 61 20.09 3.60 11.34
C LYS A 61 19.41 4.60 12.27
N ASN A 62 19.63 4.43 13.57
CA ASN A 62 19.34 5.42 14.58
C ASN A 62 20.60 5.64 15.44
N GLY A 63 21.07 6.89 15.55
CA GLY A 63 22.29 7.21 16.30
C GLY A 63 23.54 6.46 15.81
N GLY A 64 23.61 6.15 14.51
CA GLY A 64 24.71 5.38 13.90
C GLY A 64 24.62 3.86 14.08
N GLN A 65 23.66 3.35 14.87
CA GLN A 65 23.41 1.92 15.01
C GLN A 65 22.35 1.47 14.01
N GLN A 66 22.62 0.38 13.31
CA GLN A 66 21.62 -0.23 12.43
C GLN A 66 20.50 -0.85 13.26
N ILE A 67 19.26 -0.57 12.89
CA ILE A 67 18.09 -1.16 13.54
C ILE A 67 17.86 -2.60 13.06
N TYR A 68 17.21 -3.40 13.89
CA TYR A 68 16.88 -4.80 13.61
C TYR A 68 15.52 -5.14 14.18
N GLN A 69 14.98 -6.30 13.80
CA GLN A 69 13.68 -6.77 14.28
C GLN A 69 13.63 -6.82 15.81
N ASP A 70 12.53 -6.36 16.39
CA ASP A 70 12.28 -6.34 17.84
C ASP A 70 13.29 -5.54 18.68
N ILE A 71 14.08 -4.64 18.06
CA ILE A 71 15.02 -3.75 18.77
C ILE A 71 14.31 -2.87 19.82
N TYR A 72 13.06 -2.48 19.58
CA TYR A 72 12.23 -1.72 20.52
C TYR A 72 11.03 -2.57 20.96
N SER A 73 10.97 -2.90 22.24
CA SER A 73 9.90 -3.71 22.80
C SER A 73 8.51 -3.11 22.52
N GLY A 74 7.59 -3.93 22.02
CA GLY A 74 6.22 -3.55 21.68
C GLY A 74 6.04 -2.85 20.33
N TRP A 75 7.12 -2.62 19.59
CA TRP A 75 7.11 -1.96 18.28
C TRP A 75 7.46 -2.93 17.16
N GLN A 76 6.76 -2.78 16.03
CA GLN A 76 7.02 -3.49 14.79
C GLN A 76 7.37 -2.48 13.70
N THR A 77 8.42 -2.75 12.93
CA THR A 77 8.74 -2.03 11.69
C THR A 77 7.90 -2.64 10.57
N LEU A 78 7.05 -1.86 9.92
CA LEU A 78 6.11 -2.38 8.92
C LEU A 78 6.61 -2.17 7.49
N ALA A 79 7.03 -0.95 7.17
CA ALA A 79 7.32 -0.53 5.80
C ALA A 79 8.34 0.60 5.80
N ALA A 80 8.95 0.86 4.65
CA ALA A 80 9.85 1.98 4.45
C ALA A 80 9.64 2.59 3.06
N GLU A 81 9.41 3.89 2.99
CA GLU A 81 9.12 4.58 1.73
C GLU A 81 9.74 5.95 1.63
N THR A 82 9.96 6.42 0.40
CA THR A 82 10.30 7.83 0.13
C THR A 82 9.04 8.57 -0.30
N VAL A 83 8.38 9.27 0.62
CA VAL A 83 7.13 9.98 0.38
C VAL A 83 7.43 11.45 0.12
N ASN A 84 7.18 11.93 -1.11
CA ASN A 84 7.43 13.32 -1.51
C ASN A 84 8.87 13.81 -1.22
N GLY A 85 9.86 12.92 -1.37
CA GLY A 85 11.27 13.22 -1.13
C GLY A 85 11.72 13.09 0.33
N ASP A 86 10.84 12.69 1.23
CA ASP A 86 11.15 12.39 2.63
C ASP A 86 11.23 10.88 2.85
N ASN A 87 12.36 10.39 3.35
CA ASN A 87 12.55 8.97 3.66
C ASN A 87 11.86 8.66 4.98
N GLN A 88 10.96 7.69 4.97
CA GLN A 88 10.13 7.35 6.11
C GLN A 88 10.18 5.86 6.42
N VAL A 89 10.07 5.53 7.71
CA VAL A 89 9.83 4.16 8.18
C VAL A 89 8.56 4.17 9.00
N LEU A 90 7.61 3.30 8.64
CA LEU A 90 6.35 3.15 9.34
C LEU A 90 6.49 2.11 10.47
N TRP A 91 6.04 2.50 11.65
CA TRP A 91 6.07 1.70 12.86
C TRP A 91 4.67 1.48 13.41
N LYS A 92 4.45 0.30 13.98
CA LYS A 92 3.23 -0.08 14.69
C LYS A 92 3.56 -0.35 16.14
N ASN A 93 2.86 0.34 17.05
CA ASN A 93 2.87 -0.04 18.45
C ASN A 93 1.70 -1.00 18.70
N VAL A 94 1.99 -2.26 19.00
CA VAL A 94 0.96 -3.31 19.12
C VAL A 94 0.13 -3.12 20.38
N ALA A 95 0.75 -2.81 21.53
CA ALA A 95 0.03 -2.64 22.78
C ALA A 95 -0.78 -1.32 22.83
N GLY A 96 -0.27 -0.29 22.18
CA GLY A 96 -0.90 1.04 22.11
C GLY A 96 -1.93 1.18 20.98
N ASN A 97 -1.99 0.26 20.03
CA ASN A 97 -2.87 0.31 18.86
C ASN A 97 -2.76 1.61 18.05
N TYR A 98 -1.53 2.03 17.77
CA TYR A 98 -1.29 3.23 16.97
C TYR A 98 -0.10 3.08 16.01
N LEU A 99 -0.11 3.92 14.98
CA LEU A 99 0.99 4.08 14.03
C LEU A 99 1.88 5.26 14.40
N HIS A 100 3.14 5.16 13.97
CA HIS A 100 4.17 6.17 14.15
C HIS A 100 5.10 6.14 12.94
N ILE A 101 5.60 7.29 12.52
CA ILE A 101 6.61 7.36 11.45
C ILE A 101 7.91 7.92 11.98
N TRP A 102 8.99 7.40 11.43
CA TRP A 102 10.30 8.01 11.49
C TRP A 102 10.55 8.76 10.20
N HIS A 103 11.17 9.94 10.30
CA HIS A 103 11.75 10.66 9.17
C HIS A 103 13.26 10.44 9.19
N LEU A 104 13.83 10.19 8.02
CA LEU A 104 15.23 9.85 7.84
C LEU A 104 15.87 10.76 6.80
N ASP A 105 17.18 10.95 6.93
CA ASP A 105 17.96 11.63 5.91
C ASP A 105 18.11 10.77 4.62
N ASN A 106 18.79 11.33 3.62
CA ASN A 106 19.05 10.64 2.34
C ASN A 106 19.88 9.36 2.47
N ASN A 107 20.53 9.14 3.62
CA ASN A 107 21.33 7.95 3.92
C ASN A 107 20.61 6.98 4.87
N TRP A 108 19.30 7.16 5.08
CA TRP A 108 18.47 6.36 5.98
C TRP A 108 18.93 6.40 7.45
N ASN A 109 19.48 7.53 7.89
CA ASN A 109 19.67 7.82 9.31
C ASN A 109 18.46 8.56 9.87
N TRP A 110 17.97 8.12 11.01
CA TRP A 110 16.87 8.76 11.75
C TRP A 110 17.18 10.24 12.07
N VAL A 111 16.21 11.11 11.82
CA VAL A 111 16.26 12.56 12.08
C VAL A 111 15.18 13.00 13.06
N SER A 112 13.94 12.59 12.82
CA SER A 112 12.79 12.98 13.64
C SER A 112 11.69 11.93 13.57
N SER A 113 10.60 12.15 14.30
CA SER A 113 9.47 11.24 14.29
C SER A 113 8.17 11.94 14.69
N GLU A 114 7.05 11.46 14.17
CA GLU A 114 5.70 11.90 14.53
C GLU A 114 4.75 10.71 14.53
N GLY A 115 3.59 10.84 15.18
CA GLY A 115 2.62 9.74 15.23
C GLY A 115 1.78 9.70 16.49
N GLN A 116 1.55 8.47 16.95
CA GLN A 116 0.50 8.09 17.92
C GLN A 116 -0.91 8.18 17.35
N TRP A 117 -1.03 7.92 16.05
CA TRP A 117 -2.33 7.86 15.38
C TRP A 117 -2.99 6.52 15.64
N ALA A 118 -4.08 6.54 16.40
CA ALA A 118 -4.86 5.34 16.69
C ALA A 118 -5.27 4.65 15.38
N PHE A 119 -5.31 3.33 15.38
CA PHE A 119 -5.80 2.59 14.21
C PHE A 119 -7.19 3.06 13.79
N ASN A 120 -7.45 3.06 12.48
CA ASN A 120 -8.67 3.59 11.86
C ASN A 120 -8.85 5.12 11.94
N SER A 121 -7.94 5.87 12.57
CA SER A 121 -7.98 7.34 12.47
C SER A 121 -7.66 7.80 11.04
N PRO A 122 -8.16 8.97 10.59
CA PRO A 122 -7.82 9.50 9.28
C PRO A 122 -6.31 9.59 9.02
N GLU A 123 -5.53 9.94 10.04
CA GLU A 123 -4.07 10.05 9.96
C GLU A 123 -3.40 8.68 9.79
N ALA A 124 -3.88 7.65 10.48
CA ALA A 124 -3.38 6.28 10.34
C ALA A 124 -3.71 5.70 8.96
N LEU A 125 -4.97 5.87 8.50
CA LEU A 125 -5.41 5.44 7.17
C LEU A 125 -4.66 6.18 6.06
N THR A 126 -4.30 7.44 6.26
CA THR A 126 -3.43 8.18 5.33
C THR A 126 -2.05 7.54 5.20
N GLN A 127 -1.50 6.97 6.28
CA GLN A 127 -0.22 6.25 6.18
C GLN A 127 -0.40 4.92 5.45
N GLU A 128 -1.49 4.19 5.66
CA GLU A 128 -1.80 2.98 4.88
C GLU A 128 -1.84 3.27 3.38
N THR A 129 -2.44 4.38 2.95
CA THR A 129 -2.40 4.83 1.55
C THR A 129 -0.99 5.15 1.07
N LYS A 130 -0.20 5.91 1.85
CA LYS A 130 1.16 6.32 1.45
C LYS A 130 2.12 5.16 1.32
N PHE A 131 2.06 4.22 2.26
CA PHE A 131 2.93 3.04 2.29
C PHE A 131 2.34 1.87 1.50
N GLY A 132 1.07 1.93 1.09
CA GLY A 132 0.43 0.87 0.33
C GLY A 132 0.29 -0.44 1.12
N ILE A 133 0.06 -0.36 2.44
CA ILE A 133 -0.07 -1.52 3.33
C ILE A 133 -1.36 -1.47 4.15
N ASP A 134 -1.84 -2.64 4.58
CA ASP A 134 -2.89 -2.79 5.59
C ASP A 134 -2.22 -2.88 6.97
N ALA A 135 -2.10 -1.75 7.67
CA ALA A 135 -1.38 -1.68 8.93
C ALA A 135 -2.28 -2.05 10.13
N ASN A 136 -3.58 -1.78 10.02
CA ASN A 136 -4.57 -2.05 11.05
C ASN A 136 -5.06 -3.52 11.04
N GLY A 137 -4.92 -4.24 9.92
CA GLY A 137 -5.24 -5.65 9.75
C GLY A 137 -6.71 -5.94 9.42
N ASP A 138 -7.44 -4.99 8.84
CA ASP A 138 -8.85 -5.15 8.45
C ASP A 138 -9.04 -5.80 7.07
N GLY A 139 -7.94 -6.07 6.36
CA GLY A 139 -7.90 -6.68 5.04
C GLY A 139 -7.95 -5.69 3.89
N TYR A 140 -7.98 -4.39 4.17
CA TYR A 140 -8.13 -3.34 3.17
C TYR A 140 -7.04 -2.27 3.25
N ILE A 141 -6.73 -1.70 2.09
CA ILE A 141 -5.78 -0.61 1.92
C ILE A 141 -6.54 0.54 1.27
N PRO A 142 -6.61 1.72 1.91
CA PRO A 142 -7.28 2.86 1.30
C PRO A 142 -6.50 3.37 0.08
N VAL A 143 -7.23 3.59 -1.01
CA VAL A 143 -6.73 4.23 -2.23
C VAL A 143 -7.05 5.73 -2.19
N GLU A 144 -8.24 6.06 -1.68
CA GLU A 144 -8.78 7.40 -1.61
C GLU A 144 -9.72 7.49 -0.38
N LEU A 145 -9.64 8.61 0.36
CA LEU A 145 -10.26 8.78 1.68
C LEU A 145 -11.15 10.03 1.81
N ALA A 146 -11.23 10.86 0.78
CA ALA A 146 -12.02 12.09 0.79
C ALA A 146 -13.51 11.80 0.67
N GLY A 147 -14.31 12.69 1.25
CA GLY A 147 -15.76 12.54 1.22
C GLY A 147 -16.25 11.42 2.15
N ASN A 148 -17.46 10.93 1.87
CA ASN A 148 -18.12 9.92 2.71
C ASN A 148 -17.92 8.50 2.18
N THR A 149 -17.60 8.39 0.88
CA THR A 149 -17.32 7.13 0.21
C THR A 149 -15.81 7.02 0.01
N LYS A 150 -15.20 5.99 0.59
CA LYS A 150 -13.79 5.68 0.39
C LYS A 150 -13.64 4.69 -0.76
N LEU A 151 -12.60 4.86 -1.57
CA LEU A 151 -12.13 3.79 -2.45
C LEU A 151 -11.05 3.00 -1.71
N ILE A 152 -11.24 1.70 -1.57
CA ILE A 152 -10.30 0.81 -0.91
C ILE A 152 -10.02 -0.41 -1.78
N LYS A 153 -8.91 -1.11 -1.54
CA LYS A 153 -8.57 -2.37 -2.18
C LYS A 153 -8.17 -3.44 -1.18
N ASP A 154 -8.40 -4.71 -1.49
CA ASP A 154 -7.89 -5.82 -0.68
C ASP A 154 -6.44 -6.20 -1.06
N VAL A 155 -5.88 -7.19 -0.35
CA VAL A 155 -4.54 -7.75 -0.64
C VAL A 155 -4.43 -8.44 -2.01
N ALA A 156 -5.55 -8.78 -2.64
CA ALA A 156 -5.61 -9.29 -4.01
C ALA A 156 -5.82 -8.15 -5.03
N ASN A 157 -5.70 -6.89 -4.58
CA ASN A 157 -5.91 -5.66 -5.33
C ASN A 157 -7.32 -5.48 -5.90
N LYS A 158 -8.33 -6.17 -5.38
CA LYS A 158 -9.73 -5.96 -5.80
C LYS A 158 -10.30 -4.72 -5.18
N TYR A 159 -11.05 -3.92 -5.95
CA TYR A 159 -11.58 -2.66 -5.47
C TYR A 159 -12.95 -2.80 -4.81
N PHE A 160 -13.15 -1.99 -3.78
CA PHE A 160 -14.39 -1.84 -3.03
C PHE A 160 -14.64 -0.36 -2.75
N THR A 161 -15.90 -0.02 -2.54
CA THR A 161 -16.28 1.22 -1.88
C THR A 161 -16.63 0.96 -0.43
N GLN A 162 -16.32 1.91 0.44
CA GLN A 162 -16.76 1.87 1.83
C GLN A 162 -17.40 3.20 2.21
N ILE A 163 -18.67 3.14 2.60
CA ILE A 163 -19.43 4.31 3.06
C ILE A 163 -19.36 4.34 4.59
N GLY A 164 -18.70 5.36 5.16
CA GLY A 164 -18.46 5.45 6.60
C GLY A 164 -17.64 4.27 7.14
N THR A 165 -18.23 3.51 8.07
CA THR A 165 -17.65 2.29 8.68
C THR A 165 -18.39 1.01 8.30
N ASN A 166 -19.24 1.07 7.27
CA ASN A 166 -20.02 -0.08 6.82
C ASN A 166 -19.13 -1.14 6.15
N THR A 167 -19.68 -2.34 5.94
CA THR A 167 -19.02 -3.38 5.17
C THR A 167 -18.71 -2.89 3.75
N PRO A 168 -17.47 -3.06 3.25
CA PRO A 168 -17.11 -2.67 1.91
C PRO A 168 -17.95 -3.37 0.82
N THR A 169 -18.34 -2.62 -0.20
CA THR A 169 -19.11 -3.10 -1.35
C THR A 169 -18.21 -3.24 -2.57
N ALA A 170 -18.18 -4.42 -3.18
CA ALA A 170 -17.36 -4.67 -4.37
C ALA A 170 -17.81 -3.82 -5.56
N ILE A 171 -16.86 -3.16 -6.24
CA ILE A 171 -17.14 -2.47 -7.50
C ILE A 171 -17.11 -3.50 -8.64
N LYS A 172 -18.14 -3.53 -9.48
CA LYS A 172 -18.29 -4.56 -10.52
C LYS A 172 -18.54 -3.99 -11.91
N ASN A 173 -18.05 -4.71 -12.91
CA ASN A 173 -18.40 -4.52 -14.32
C ASN A 173 -18.77 -5.88 -14.93
N GLY A 174 -19.96 -5.99 -15.55
CA GLY A 174 -20.44 -7.26 -16.10
C GLY A 174 -20.54 -8.41 -15.08
N GLY A 175 -20.80 -8.09 -13.81
CA GLY A 175 -20.88 -9.06 -12.70
C GLY A 175 -19.53 -9.51 -12.13
N GLN A 176 -18.40 -9.12 -12.74
CA GLN A 176 -17.06 -9.39 -12.23
C GLN A 176 -16.56 -8.21 -11.39
N GLN A 177 -15.91 -8.50 -10.27
CA GLN A 177 -15.28 -7.46 -9.45
C GLN A 177 -14.04 -6.91 -10.16
N ILE A 178 -13.91 -5.58 -10.19
CA ILE A 178 -12.73 -4.94 -10.77
C ILE A 178 -11.55 -4.97 -9.78
N TYR A 179 -10.34 -4.86 -10.32
CA TYR A 179 -9.10 -4.87 -9.55
C TYR A 179 -8.09 -3.91 -10.17
N GLN A 180 -7.01 -3.62 -9.44
CA GLN A 180 -5.94 -2.74 -9.89
C GLN A 180 -5.36 -3.21 -11.23
N ASP A 181 -5.12 -2.28 -12.14
CA ASP A 181 -4.54 -2.54 -13.46
C ASP A 181 -5.37 -3.49 -14.36
N ILE A 182 -6.67 -3.68 -14.08
CA ILE A 182 -7.57 -4.49 -14.92
C ILE A 182 -7.59 -4.05 -16.40
N TYR A 183 -7.30 -2.77 -16.68
CA TYR A 183 -7.19 -2.20 -18.03
C TYR A 183 -5.74 -1.88 -18.43
N GLY A 184 -4.76 -2.50 -17.77
CA GLY A 184 -3.33 -2.24 -17.92
C GLY A 184 -2.87 -0.98 -17.19
N SER A 185 -1.55 -0.82 -17.08
CA SER A 185 -0.90 0.24 -16.28
C SER A 185 -1.15 1.68 -16.76
N ALA A 186 -1.73 1.85 -17.94
CA ALA A 186 -2.13 3.16 -18.45
C ALA A 186 -3.36 3.73 -17.73
N TRP A 187 -4.16 2.88 -17.07
CA TRP A 187 -5.39 3.27 -16.39
C TRP A 187 -5.28 3.10 -14.88
N GLN A 188 -5.63 4.15 -14.14
CA GLN A 188 -5.64 4.15 -12.68
C GLN A 188 -7.04 4.49 -12.17
N THR A 189 -7.54 3.69 -11.24
CA THR A 189 -8.73 4.05 -10.44
C THR A 189 -8.30 5.02 -9.36
N ILE A 190 -8.89 6.22 -9.36
CA ILE A 190 -8.44 7.34 -8.53
C ILE A 190 -9.34 7.54 -7.31
N ALA A 191 -10.66 7.50 -7.51
CA ALA A 191 -11.63 7.79 -6.46
C ALA A 191 -12.97 7.08 -6.74
N ALA A 192 -13.81 6.98 -5.71
CA ALA A 192 -15.19 6.54 -5.85
C ALA A 192 -16.09 7.36 -4.91
N GLU A 193 -17.15 7.97 -5.43
CA GLU A 193 -18.04 8.83 -4.63
C GLU A 193 -19.49 8.80 -5.14
N THR A 194 -20.44 9.03 -4.24
CA THR A 194 -21.84 9.30 -4.60
C THR A 194 -22.04 10.81 -4.75
N VAL A 195 -22.14 11.31 -5.98
CA VAL A 195 -22.34 12.73 -6.29
C VAL A 195 -23.78 12.96 -6.73
N ASN A 196 -24.54 13.74 -5.95
CA ASN A 196 -25.96 14.02 -6.23
C ASN A 196 -26.83 12.77 -6.47
N GLY A 197 -26.54 11.67 -5.76
CA GLY A 197 -27.27 10.40 -5.86
C GLY A 197 -26.80 9.48 -6.98
N ASP A 198 -25.75 9.86 -7.71
CA ASP A 198 -25.11 9.04 -8.74
C ASP A 198 -23.79 8.47 -8.20
N ASN A 199 -23.66 7.15 -8.20
CA ASN A 199 -22.43 6.48 -7.78
C ASN A 199 -21.41 6.55 -8.91
N GLN A 200 -20.25 7.11 -8.63
CA GLN A 200 -19.23 7.37 -9.64
C GLN A 200 -17.90 6.75 -9.25
N VAL A 201 -17.16 6.25 -10.24
CA VAL A 201 -15.73 5.90 -10.10
C VAL A 201 -14.95 6.76 -11.07
N LEU A 202 -13.97 7.50 -10.55
CA LEU A 202 -13.07 8.33 -11.33
C LEU A 202 -11.83 7.55 -11.75
N TRP A 203 -11.54 7.61 -13.04
CA TRP A 203 -10.38 6.98 -13.66
C TRP A 203 -9.47 8.03 -14.29
N LYS A 204 -8.17 7.76 -14.27
CA LYS A 204 -7.16 8.54 -15.00
C LYS A 204 -6.46 7.65 -16.01
N ASN A 205 -6.42 8.09 -17.26
CA ASN A 205 -5.50 7.55 -18.25
C ASN A 205 -4.19 8.34 -18.18
N VAL A 206 -3.13 7.70 -17.70
CA VAL A 206 -1.83 8.35 -17.50
C VAL A 206 -1.14 8.64 -18.84
N ALA A 207 -1.23 7.71 -19.80
CA ALA A 207 -0.58 7.85 -21.09
C ALA A 207 -1.21 8.94 -21.98
N GLY A 208 -2.54 9.04 -21.96
CA GLY A 208 -3.32 10.03 -22.69
C GLY A 208 -3.59 11.32 -21.92
N ASN A 209 -3.24 11.37 -20.63
CA ASN A 209 -3.48 12.49 -19.72
C ASN A 209 -4.94 12.99 -19.72
N TYR A 210 -5.89 12.09 -19.52
CA TYR A 210 -7.31 12.45 -19.41
C TYR A 210 -8.02 11.69 -18.29
N LEU A 211 -9.14 12.25 -17.86
CA LEU A 211 -10.04 11.63 -16.89
C LEU A 211 -11.23 10.95 -17.58
N HIS A 212 -11.77 9.94 -16.93
CA HIS A 212 -12.96 9.20 -17.35
C HIS A 212 -13.79 8.84 -16.12
N ILE A 213 -15.11 8.92 -16.24
CA ILE A 213 -16.04 8.64 -15.15
C ILE A 213 -16.88 7.42 -15.52
N TRP A 214 -17.01 6.50 -14.58
CA TRP A 214 -18.03 5.47 -14.61
C TRP A 214 -19.20 5.89 -13.75
N HIS A 215 -20.41 5.63 -14.23
CA HIS A 215 -21.64 5.70 -13.45
C HIS A 215 -22.06 4.29 -13.07
N LEU A 216 -22.48 4.13 -11.82
CA LEU A 216 -22.81 2.85 -11.23
C LEU A 216 -24.20 2.90 -10.59
N ASP A 217 -24.83 1.74 -10.50
CA ASP A 217 -26.08 1.59 -9.75
C ASP A 217 -25.84 1.68 -8.23
N ASN A 218 -26.94 1.59 -7.46
CA ASN A 218 -26.89 1.62 -5.99
C ASN A 218 -26.08 0.47 -5.35
N ASN A 219 -25.76 -0.57 -6.10
CA ASN A 219 -24.96 -1.72 -5.67
C ASN A 219 -23.52 -1.67 -6.21
N TRP A 220 -23.08 -0.52 -6.75
CA TRP A 220 -21.76 -0.34 -7.35
C TRP A 220 -21.48 -1.27 -8.55
N ASN A 221 -22.51 -1.59 -9.34
CA ASN A 221 -22.35 -2.20 -10.66
C ASN A 221 -22.30 -1.11 -11.73
N TRP A 222 -21.35 -1.21 -12.64
CA TRP A 222 -21.21 -0.33 -13.81
C TRP A 222 -22.50 -0.30 -14.65
N VAL A 223 -22.93 0.91 -15.04
CA VAL A 223 -24.12 1.17 -15.87
C VAL A 223 -23.74 1.88 -17.18
N SER A 224 -22.97 2.96 -17.06
CA SER A 224 -22.53 3.76 -18.19
C SER A 224 -21.20 4.44 -17.87
N SER A 225 -20.62 5.12 -18.85
CA SER A 225 -19.45 5.94 -18.62
C SER A 225 -19.45 7.18 -19.50
N GLU A 226 -18.73 8.20 -19.05
CA GLU A 226 -18.52 9.44 -19.78
C GLU A 226 -17.09 9.95 -19.61
N GLY A 227 -16.69 10.85 -20.50
CA GLY A 227 -15.40 11.56 -20.41
C GLY A 227 -14.35 11.10 -21.43
N GLN A 228 -13.65 12.12 -21.94
CA GLN A 228 -12.35 12.14 -22.61
C GLN A 228 -11.82 13.57 -22.43
N TRP A 229 -11.65 14.00 -21.17
CA TRP A 229 -11.25 15.38 -20.89
C TRP A 229 -9.73 15.45 -20.89
N ALA A 230 -9.16 15.84 -22.03
CA ALA A 230 -7.73 16.15 -22.18
C ALA A 230 -7.43 17.59 -21.72
#